data_AF-A0A1I1X751-F1
#
_entry.id   AF-A0A1I1X751-F1
#
_cell.length_a   1.000
_cell.length_b   1.000
_cell.length_c   1.000
_cell.angle_alpha   90.00
_cell.angle_beta   90.00
_cell.angle_gamma   90.00
#
_symmetry.space_group_name_H-M   'P 1'
#
loop_
_entity.id
_entity.type
_entity.pdbx_description
1 polymer ?
#
loop_
_entity_poly.entity_id
_entity_poly.type
_entity_poly.pdbx_seq_one_letter_code
_entity_poly.pdbx_strand_id
1 'polypeptide(L)'
;MKMQERLNHMAKTKTIKERLNRIRTPKQCSVKNAIISAALFFVGGIALGIIAKWLDNLALDSTIWWHRLFETMDLGNFFSDFAIWLLIALVIAAFSPSALRAAFNVFVFFAGMCVAYHAYTVLFSGFNPSSYMMIWYGVTLLSPILAVLCWYAKGTGTVPVIIDIAIITVFSLSCFAIGLFYISFRGVLYFLVFAGVVVVLYRDPKQLLISLPAGFLLSFLISPIWPYR
;
A
#
# COMPACT_ATOMS: atom_id res chain seq x y z
N MET A 1 -36.00 -20.34 18.36
CA MET A 1 -34.51 -20.42 18.36
C MET A 1 -33.88 -19.56 17.26
N LYS A 2 -34.12 -19.84 15.96
CA LYS A 2 -33.53 -19.07 14.82
C LYS A 2 -33.82 -17.55 14.79
N MET A 3 -34.97 -17.10 15.30
CA MET A 3 -35.35 -15.67 15.31
C MET A 3 -34.56 -14.86 16.35
N GLN A 4 -34.36 -15.41 17.55
CA GLN A 4 -33.59 -14.78 18.63
C GLN A 4 -32.12 -14.62 18.24
N GLU A 5 -31.54 -15.62 17.59
CA GLU A 5 -30.17 -15.58 17.04
C GLU A 5 -30.00 -14.49 15.98
N ARG A 6 -30.98 -14.33 15.08
CA ARG A 6 -30.98 -13.25 14.06
C ARG A 6 -31.05 -11.87 14.70
N LEU A 7 -31.89 -11.68 15.72
CA LEU A 7 -32.00 -10.43 16.46
C LEU A 7 -30.70 -10.08 17.18
N ASN A 8 -30.09 -11.05 17.86
CA ASN A 8 -28.80 -10.88 18.53
C ASN A 8 -27.67 -10.55 17.53
N HIS A 9 -27.66 -11.20 16.38
CA HIS A 9 -26.70 -10.90 15.30
C HIS A 9 -26.88 -9.47 14.78
N MET A 10 -28.11 -9.06 14.44
CA MET A 10 -28.39 -7.70 13.95
C MET A 10 -28.01 -6.63 14.99
N ALA A 11 -28.29 -6.86 16.27
CA ALA A 11 -27.90 -5.97 17.35
C ALA A 11 -26.37 -5.84 17.44
N LYS A 12 -25.64 -6.97 17.39
CA LYS A 12 -24.18 -6.98 17.39
C LYS A 12 -23.58 -6.23 16.19
N THR A 13 -24.10 -6.46 14.98
CA THR A 13 -23.65 -5.77 13.76
C THR A 13 -23.88 -4.27 13.85
N LYS A 14 -25.03 -3.85 14.40
CA LYS A 14 -25.34 -2.42 14.62
C LYS A 14 -24.34 -1.78 15.58
N THR A 15 -24.07 -2.43 16.70
CA THR A 15 -23.09 -1.96 17.71
C THR A 15 -21.67 -1.86 17.14
N ILE A 16 -21.22 -2.84 16.32
CA ILE A 16 -19.91 -2.79 15.67
C ILE A 16 -19.83 -1.62 14.69
N LYS A 17 -20.86 -1.44 13.85
CA LYS A 17 -20.93 -0.34 12.88
C LYS A 17 -20.85 1.02 13.56
N GLU A 18 -21.55 1.19 14.68
CA GLU A 18 -21.49 2.41 15.48
C GLU A 18 -20.10 2.68 16.05
N ARG A 19 -19.43 1.66 16.59
CA ARG A 19 -18.04 1.78 17.09
C ARG A 19 -17.06 2.18 15.98
N LEU A 20 -17.17 1.54 14.81
CA LEU A 20 -16.31 1.85 13.66
C LEU A 20 -16.57 3.26 13.12
N ASN A 21 -17.84 3.69 13.04
CA ASN A 21 -18.19 5.04 12.62
C ASN A 21 -17.68 6.13 13.58
N ARG A 22 -17.51 5.81 14.88
CA ARG A 22 -16.88 6.73 15.84
C ARG A 22 -15.39 6.95 15.56
N ILE A 23 -14.71 5.96 14.98
CA ILE A 23 -13.29 6.08 14.60
C ILE A 23 -13.18 6.95 13.34
N ARG A 24 -13.93 6.63 12.29
CA ARG A 24 -13.98 7.43 11.06
C ARG A 24 -15.34 7.26 10.41
N THR A 25 -16.02 8.37 10.11
CA THR A 25 -17.32 8.35 9.45
C THR A 25 -17.15 8.22 7.93
N PRO A 26 -17.85 7.28 7.26
CA PRO A 26 -17.80 7.16 5.82
C PRO A 26 -18.49 8.35 5.16
N LYS A 27 -17.88 8.89 4.10
CA LYS A 27 -18.49 9.91 3.25
C LYS A 27 -19.42 9.24 2.24
N GLN A 28 -20.56 9.88 1.98
CA GLN A 28 -21.44 9.44 0.90
C GLN A 28 -20.75 9.64 -0.45
N CYS A 29 -20.89 8.66 -1.35
CA CYS A 29 -20.34 8.70 -2.69
C CYS A 29 -21.42 8.22 -3.66
N SER A 30 -21.64 8.96 -4.75
CA SER A 30 -22.56 8.53 -5.80
C SER A 30 -22.03 7.29 -6.50
N VAL A 31 -22.94 6.45 -7.00
CA VAL A 31 -22.57 5.25 -7.77
C VAL A 31 -21.71 5.62 -8.99
N LYS A 32 -22.03 6.72 -9.67
CA LYS A 32 -21.25 7.26 -10.78
C LYS A 32 -19.79 7.52 -10.38
N ASN A 33 -19.56 8.25 -9.29
CA ASN A 33 -18.21 8.57 -8.83
C ASN A 33 -17.47 7.31 -8.37
N ALA A 34 -18.16 6.37 -7.74
CA ALA A 34 -17.60 5.09 -7.33
C ALA A 34 -17.12 4.26 -8.53
N ILE A 35 -17.87 4.26 -9.64
CA ILE A 35 -17.48 3.59 -10.89
C ILE A 35 -16.29 4.31 -11.53
N ILE A 36 -16.35 5.64 -11.65
CA ILE A 36 -15.27 6.44 -12.25
C ILE A 36 -13.96 6.24 -11.49
N SER A 37 -13.97 6.33 -10.15
CA SER A 37 -12.77 6.11 -9.35
C SER A 37 -12.20 4.71 -9.54
N ALA A 38 -13.05 3.67 -9.56
CA ALA A 38 -12.58 2.31 -9.78
C ALA A 38 -11.95 2.14 -11.16
N ALA A 39 -12.58 2.69 -12.21
CA ALA A 39 -12.04 2.65 -13.56
C ALA A 39 -10.69 3.38 -13.66
N LEU A 40 -10.58 4.57 -13.05
CA LEU A 40 -9.32 5.33 -13.01
C LEU A 40 -8.20 4.57 -12.29
N PHE A 41 -8.49 3.97 -11.13
CA PHE A 41 -7.50 3.18 -10.40
C PHE A 41 -7.11 1.90 -11.15
N PHE A 42 -8.05 1.24 -11.82
CA PHE A 42 -7.76 0.08 -12.66
C PHE A 42 -6.86 0.45 -13.85
N VAL A 43 -7.21 1.50 -14.59
CA VAL A 43 -6.41 2.00 -15.73
C VAL A 43 -5.04 2.52 -15.27
N GLY A 44 -4.99 3.24 -14.16
CA GLY A 44 -3.73 3.67 -13.54
C GLY A 44 -2.86 2.49 -13.12
N GLY A 45 -3.46 1.44 -12.57
CA GLY A 45 -2.79 0.17 -12.29
C GLY A 45 -2.18 -0.44 -13.55
N ILE A 46 -2.95 -0.57 -14.63
CA ILE A 46 -2.46 -1.07 -15.92
C ILE A 46 -1.28 -0.25 -16.43
N ALA A 47 -1.42 1.08 -16.46
CA ALA A 47 -0.38 1.97 -16.96
C ALA A 47 0.92 1.82 -16.17
N LEU A 48 0.83 1.80 -14.83
CA LEU A 48 2.00 1.63 -13.97
C LEU A 48 2.59 0.21 -14.07
N GLY A 49 1.76 -0.83 -14.25
CA GLY A 49 2.25 -2.20 -14.45
C GLY A 49 3.05 -2.35 -15.75
N ILE A 50 2.60 -1.70 -16.83
CA ILE A 50 3.34 -1.62 -18.09
C ILE A 50 4.65 -0.84 -17.90
N ILE A 51 4.60 0.33 -17.27
CA ILE A 51 5.80 1.17 -17.03
C ILE A 51 6.81 0.42 -16.18
N ALA A 52 6.38 -0.25 -15.11
CA ALA A 52 7.26 -1.04 -14.26
C ALA A 52 7.95 -2.15 -15.07
N LYS A 53 7.20 -2.91 -15.88
CA LYS A 53 7.82 -3.97 -16.69
C LYS A 53 8.70 -3.44 -17.81
N TRP A 54 8.35 -2.30 -18.39
CA TRP A 54 9.19 -1.62 -19.37
C TRP A 54 10.52 -1.17 -18.76
N LEU A 55 10.49 -0.60 -17.54
CA LEU A 55 11.69 -0.22 -16.80
C LEU A 55 12.57 -1.44 -16.47
N ASP A 56 11.99 -2.58 -16.08
CA ASP A 56 12.74 -3.80 -15.80
C ASP A 56 13.50 -4.35 -17.02
N ASN A 57 12.94 -4.16 -18.21
CA ASN A 57 13.54 -4.65 -19.46
C ASN A 57 14.45 -3.61 -20.12
N LEU A 58 14.53 -2.40 -19.58
CA LEU A 58 15.29 -1.31 -20.20
C LEU A 58 16.79 -1.59 -20.05
N ALA A 59 17.43 -1.94 -21.16
CA ALA A 59 18.88 -2.06 -21.22
C ALA A 59 19.51 -0.66 -21.16
N LEU A 60 19.99 -0.28 -19.97
CA LEU A 60 20.62 1.02 -19.74
C LEU A 60 22.03 1.03 -20.36
N ASP A 61 22.34 2.15 -21.00
CA ASP A 61 23.63 2.45 -21.61
C ASP A 61 24.14 3.76 -21.00
N SER A 62 25.24 3.68 -20.25
CA SER A 62 25.80 4.79 -19.48
C SER A 62 26.40 5.92 -20.33
N THR A 63 26.54 5.70 -21.64
CA THR A 63 26.90 6.75 -22.61
C THR A 63 25.74 7.70 -22.90
N ILE A 64 24.49 7.25 -22.69
CA ILE A 64 23.28 8.04 -22.90
C ILE A 64 22.94 8.80 -21.61
N TRP A 65 22.91 10.14 -21.66
CA TRP A 65 22.80 10.98 -20.47
C TRP A 65 21.55 10.70 -19.62
N TRP A 66 20.40 10.43 -20.24
CA TRP A 66 19.14 10.17 -19.53
C TRP A 66 19.07 8.75 -18.96
N HIS A 67 19.79 7.77 -19.53
CA HIS A 67 19.95 6.45 -18.93
C HIS A 67 20.71 6.51 -17.60
N ARG A 68 21.71 7.40 -17.48
CA ARG A 68 22.43 7.63 -16.22
C ARG A 68 21.50 8.06 -15.08
N LEU A 69 20.45 8.82 -15.40
CA LEU A 69 19.45 9.20 -14.39
C LEU A 69 18.67 7.98 -13.89
N PHE A 70 18.29 7.06 -14.78
CA PHE A 70 17.56 5.85 -14.43
C PHE A 70 18.42 4.85 -13.67
N GLU A 71 19.71 4.76 -14.03
CA GLU A 71 20.71 3.94 -13.34
C GLU A 71 20.98 4.46 -11.92
N THR A 72 21.22 5.77 -11.76
CA THR A 72 21.52 6.36 -10.44
C THR A 72 20.32 6.32 -9.49
N MET A 73 19.10 6.40 -10.01
CA MET A 73 17.88 6.28 -9.23
C MET A 73 17.41 4.83 -9.05
N ASP A 74 18.02 3.88 -9.74
CA ASP A 74 17.69 2.45 -9.72
C ASP A 74 16.20 2.16 -9.98
N LEU A 75 15.65 2.79 -11.03
CA LEU A 75 14.20 2.79 -11.27
C LEU A 75 13.60 1.41 -11.55
N GLY A 76 14.32 0.52 -12.25
CA GLY A 76 13.85 -0.84 -12.51
C GLY A 76 13.59 -1.58 -11.20
N ASN A 77 14.62 -1.68 -10.35
CA ASN A 77 14.49 -2.34 -9.05
C ASN A 77 13.47 -1.63 -8.15
N PHE A 78 13.45 -0.29 -8.13
CA PHE A 78 12.50 0.46 -7.31
C PHE A 78 11.03 0.19 -7.68
N PHE A 79 10.69 0.11 -8.96
CA PHE A 79 9.33 -0.23 -9.41
C PHE A 79 9.03 -1.73 -9.36
N SER A 80 10.05 -2.58 -9.18
CA SER A 80 9.91 -4.00 -8.88
C SER A 80 9.78 -4.31 -7.37
N ASP A 81 10.12 -3.36 -6.49
CA ASP A 81 10.03 -3.50 -5.02
C ASP A 81 8.70 -2.99 -4.46
N PHE A 82 8.28 -3.52 -3.30
CA PHE A 82 6.99 -3.25 -2.67
C PHE A 82 6.78 -1.80 -2.22
N ALA A 83 7.84 -1.07 -1.87
CA ALA A 83 7.74 0.21 -1.17
C ALA A 83 6.85 1.24 -1.91
N ILE A 84 7.04 1.41 -3.22
CA ILE A 84 6.25 2.38 -4.00
C ILE A 84 4.79 1.93 -4.14
N TRP A 85 4.55 0.64 -4.35
CA TRP A 85 3.20 0.10 -4.50
C TRP A 85 2.40 0.17 -3.21
N LEU A 86 3.05 -0.06 -2.06
CA LEU A 86 2.46 0.12 -0.75
C LEU A 86 2.06 1.59 -0.53
N LEU A 87 2.91 2.56 -0.94
CA LEU A 87 2.58 3.98 -0.80
C LEU A 87 1.36 4.36 -1.66
N ILE A 88 1.32 3.91 -2.91
CA ILE A 88 0.17 4.17 -3.79
C ILE A 88 -1.11 3.58 -3.17
N ALA A 89 -1.05 2.34 -2.69
CA ALA A 89 -2.18 1.70 -2.01
C ALA A 89 -2.61 2.46 -0.76
N LEU A 90 -1.65 2.94 0.05
CA LEU A 90 -1.91 3.76 1.24
C LEU A 90 -2.62 5.07 0.88
N VAL A 91 -2.16 5.78 -0.16
CA VAL A 91 -2.79 7.02 -0.65
C VAL A 91 -4.23 6.74 -1.09
N ILE A 92 -4.44 5.73 -1.95
CA ILE A 92 -5.77 5.34 -2.41
C ILE A 92 -6.68 5.01 -1.23
N ALA A 93 -6.19 4.23 -0.27
CA ALA A 93 -6.95 3.82 0.89
C ALA A 93 -7.28 5.00 1.82
N ALA A 94 -6.29 5.81 2.19
CA ALA A 94 -6.43 6.92 3.13
C ALA A 94 -7.44 7.97 2.63
N PHE A 95 -7.46 8.25 1.32
CA PHE A 95 -8.31 9.27 0.71
C PHE A 95 -9.62 8.74 0.11
N SER A 96 -9.88 7.44 0.17
CA SER A 96 -11.14 6.87 -0.29
C SER A 96 -12.35 7.32 0.57
N PRO A 97 -13.57 7.42 0.00
CA PRO A 97 -14.75 7.91 0.73
C PRO A 97 -15.18 7.04 1.91
N SER A 98 -14.99 5.72 1.83
CA SER A 98 -15.35 4.75 2.87
C SER A 98 -14.36 3.58 2.87
N ALA A 99 -14.33 2.81 3.97
CA ALA A 99 -13.49 1.62 4.08
C ALA A 99 -13.74 0.60 2.95
N LEU A 100 -15.00 0.36 2.58
CA LEU A 100 -15.33 -0.54 1.47
C LEU A 100 -14.87 0.01 0.11
N ARG A 101 -14.89 1.33 -0.06
CA ARG A 101 -14.34 1.96 -1.27
C ARG A 101 -12.83 1.90 -1.32
N ALA A 102 -12.14 2.07 -0.18
CA ALA A 102 -10.71 1.85 -0.08
C ALA A 102 -10.35 0.43 -0.50
N ALA A 103 -11.05 -0.56 0.07
CA ALA A 103 -10.87 -1.99 -0.24
C ALA A 103 -10.99 -2.27 -1.74
N PHE A 104 -12.08 -1.80 -2.36
CA PHE A 104 -12.33 -2.04 -3.77
C PHE A 104 -11.36 -1.28 -4.69
N ASN A 105 -11.09 -0.01 -4.40
CA ASN A 105 -10.19 0.82 -5.22
C ASN A 105 -8.76 0.28 -5.23
N VAL A 106 -8.23 -0.13 -4.06
CA VAL A 106 -6.89 -0.72 -3.96
C VAL A 106 -6.84 -2.08 -4.65
N PHE A 107 -7.89 -2.90 -4.50
CA PHE A 107 -7.96 -4.20 -5.17
C PHE A 107 -7.91 -4.07 -6.70
N VAL A 108 -8.75 -3.22 -7.29
CA VAL A 108 -8.77 -3.05 -8.75
C VAL A 108 -7.48 -2.41 -9.26
N PHE A 109 -6.86 -1.52 -8.48
CA PHE A 109 -5.52 -0.99 -8.80
C PHE A 109 -4.49 -2.11 -8.93
N PHE A 110 -4.36 -2.96 -7.89
CA PHE A 110 -3.41 -4.07 -7.91
C PHE A 110 -3.73 -5.12 -8.97
N ALA A 111 -5.02 -5.40 -9.21
CA ALA A 111 -5.44 -6.31 -10.27
C ALA A 111 -5.01 -5.80 -11.65
N GLY A 112 -5.26 -4.52 -11.94
CA GLY A 112 -4.82 -3.88 -13.19
C GLY A 112 -3.31 -3.92 -13.35
N MET A 113 -2.57 -3.58 -12.29
CA MET A 113 -1.11 -3.63 -12.27
C MET A 113 -0.56 -5.03 -12.54
N CYS A 114 -1.02 -6.04 -11.78
CA CYS A 114 -0.48 -7.40 -11.89
C CYS A 114 -0.81 -8.04 -13.25
N VAL A 115 -2.04 -7.83 -13.75
CA VAL A 115 -2.44 -8.34 -15.06
C VAL A 115 -1.59 -7.71 -16.15
N ALA A 116 -1.40 -6.39 -16.12
CA ALA A 116 -0.63 -5.70 -17.14
C ALA A 116 0.86 -6.06 -17.11
N TYR A 117 1.46 -6.10 -15.91
CA TYR A 117 2.87 -6.50 -15.74
C TYR A 117 3.10 -7.93 -16.24
N HIS A 118 2.25 -8.87 -15.85
CA HIS A 118 2.40 -10.26 -16.27
C HIS A 118 2.13 -10.47 -17.75
N ALA A 119 1.06 -9.88 -18.28
CA ALA A 119 0.76 -9.92 -19.71
C ALA A 119 1.91 -9.32 -20.52
N TYR A 120 2.48 -8.19 -20.08
CA TYR A 120 3.63 -7.60 -20.74
C TYR A 120 4.80 -8.58 -20.77
N THR A 121 5.09 -9.22 -19.64
CA THR A 121 6.20 -10.17 -19.53
C THR A 121 6.05 -11.35 -20.48
N VAL A 122 4.86 -11.94 -20.56
CA VAL A 122 4.61 -13.10 -21.43
C VAL A 122 4.60 -12.69 -22.90
N LEU A 123 3.93 -11.59 -23.25
CA LEU A 123 3.70 -11.19 -24.64
C LEU A 123 4.92 -10.50 -25.27
N PHE A 124 5.65 -9.69 -24.52
CA PHE A 124 6.74 -8.86 -25.05
C PHE A 124 8.13 -9.28 -24.55
N SER A 125 8.24 -9.86 -23.35
CA SER A 125 9.54 -10.32 -22.81
C SER A 125 9.82 -11.80 -23.08
N GLY A 126 8.83 -12.58 -23.53
CA GLY A 126 9.01 -13.96 -23.98
C GLY A 126 9.22 -15.00 -22.88
N PHE A 127 8.90 -14.68 -21.61
CA PHE A 127 8.97 -15.64 -20.50
C PHE A 127 7.82 -15.47 -19.51
N ASN A 128 7.60 -16.46 -18.64
CA ASN A 128 6.54 -16.43 -17.63
C ASN A 128 7.14 -16.49 -16.20
N PRO A 129 7.16 -15.38 -15.44
CA PRO A 129 7.66 -15.34 -14.07
C PRO A 129 6.62 -15.83 -13.04
N SER A 130 6.11 -17.06 -13.21
CA SER A 130 4.98 -17.58 -12.40
C SER A 130 5.23 -17.49 -10.89
N SER A 131 6.39 -17.92 -10.39
CA SER A 131 6.68 -17.90 -8.95
C SER A 131 6.68 -16.49 -8.34
N TYR A 132 7.24 -15.52 -9.06
CA TYR A 132 7.25 -14.11 -8.64
C TYR A 132 5.84 -13.52 -8.66
N MET A 133 5.06 -13.78 -9.72
CA MET A 133 3.69 -13.28 -9.83
C MET A 133 2.75 -13.87 -8.78
N MET A 134 2.99 -15.09 -8.30
CA MET A 134 2.17 -15.68 -7.23
C MET A 134 2.22 -14.85 -5.94
N ILE A 135 3.36 -14.23 -5.61
CA ILE A 135 3.48 -13.34 -4.46
C ILE A 135 2.59 -12.11 -4.68
N TRP A 136 2.67 -11.49 -5.85
CA TRP A 136 1.86 -10.31 -6.21
C TRP A 136 0.36 -10.60 -6.28
N TYR A 137 -0.04 -11.79 -6.71
CA TYR A 137 -1.44 -12.22 -6.66
C TYR A 137 -1.93 -12.40 -5.23
N GLY A 138 -1.09 -12.96 -4.35
CA GLY A 138 -1.38 -13.02 -2.92
C GLY A 138 -1.56 -11.64 -2.31
N VAL A 139 -0.65 -10.70 -2.60
CA VAL A 139 -0.75 -9.31 -2.17
C VAL A 139 -2.03 -8.66 -2.70
N THR A 140 -2.35 -8.86 -3.98
CA THR A 140 -3.58 -8.34 -4.60
C THR A 140 -4.82 -8.84 -3.86
N LEU A 141 -4.89 -10.13 -3.54
CA LEU A 141 -6.02 -10.74 -2.85
C LEU A 141 -6.17 -10.25 -1.40
N LEU A 142 -5.05 -10.01 -0.70
CA LEU A 142 -5.04 -9.51 0.68
C LEU A 142 -5.23 -7.98 0.77
N SER A 143 -4.95 -7.26 -0.32
CA SER A 143 -5.00 -5.80 -0.37
C SER A 143 -6.32 -5.16 0.09
N PRO A 144 -7.53 -5.74 -0.14
CA PRO A 144 -8.78 -5.13 0.34
C PRO A 144 -8.82 -5.03 1.87
N ILE A 145 -8.31 -6.06 2.57
CA ILE A 145 -8.30 -6.11 4.04
C ILE A 145 -7.36 -5.04 4.59
N LEU A 146 -6.15 -4.95 4.03
CA LEU A 146 -5.16 -3.96 4.43
C LEU A 146 -5.63 -2.53 4.11
N ALA A 147 -6.30 -2.33 2.98
CA ALA A 147 -6.86 -1.03 2.61
C ALA A 147 -7.98 -0.56 3.56
N VAL A 148 -8.80 -1.47 4.10
CA VAL A 148 -9.76 -1.13 5.17
C VAL A 148 -9.03 -0.61 6.41
N LEU A 149 -7.95 -1.28 6.84
CA LEU A 149 -7.16 -0.84 7.99
C LEU A 149 -6.52 0.54 7.73
N CYS A 150 -5.90 0.72 6.56
CA CYS A 150 -5.30 1.99 6.15
C CYS A 150 -6.33 3.12 6.06
N TRP A 151 -7.59 2.84 5.71
CA TRP A 151 -8.65 3.84 5.75
C TRP A 151 -8.92 4.33 7.19
N TYR A 152 -8.88 3.45 8.19
CA TYR A 152 -9.06 3.87 9.59
C TYR A 152 -7.87 4.64 10.16
N ALA A 153 -6.68 4.59 9.53
CA ALA A 153 -5.51 5.39 9.92
C ALA A 153 -5.81 6.91 9.95
N LYS A 154 -6.70 7.39 9.07
CA LYS A 154 -7.14 8.80 9.05
C LYS A 154 -8.33 9.11 9.98
N GLY A 155 -8.64 8.23 10.93
CA GLY A 155 -9.73 8.42 11.90
C GLY A 155 -9.35 9.34 13.08
N THR A 156 -10.10 9.24 14.17
CA THR A 156 -9.82 9.90 15.46
C THR A 156 -9.74 8.88 16.61
N GLY A 157 -9.04 9.25 17.68
CA GLY A 157 -8.80 8.39 18.85
C GLY A 157 -7.55 7.50 18.74
N THR A 158 -7.42 6.56 19.67
CA THR A 158 -6.21 5.74 19.85
C THR A 158 -6.04 4.66 18.78
N VAL A 159 -7.13 4.06 18.29
CA VAL A 159 -7.08 2.97 17.30
C VAL A 159 -6.34 3.39 16.02
N PRO A 160 -6.64 4.55 15.40
CA PRO A 160 -5.86 5.06 14.28
C PRO A 160 -4.37 5.23 14.57
N VAL A 161 -3.97 5.64 15.78
CA VAL A 161 -2.54 5.80 16.14
C VAL A 161 -1.84 4.44 16.16
N ILE A 162 -2.50 3.39 16.65
CA ILE A 162 -1.97 2.01 16.61
C ILE A 162 -1.81 1.54 15.16
N ILE A 163 -2.78 1.87 14.30
CA ILE A 163 -2.71 1.57 12.87
C ILE A 163 -1.55 2.33 12.22
N ASP A 164 -1.36 3.61 12.54
CA ASP A 164 -0.24 4.41 12.02
C ASP A 164 1.11 3.82 12.42
N ILE A 165 1.26 3.38 13.68
CA ILE A 165 2.47 2.68 14.16
C ILE A 165 2.74 1.47 13.28
N ALA A 166 1.74 0.62 13.05
CA ALA A 166 1.89 -0.57 12.21
C ALA A 166 2.27 -0.23 10.76
N ILE A 167 1.64 0.80 10.17
CA ILE A 167 1.97 1.26 8.81
C ILE A 167 3.42 1.78 8.77
N ILE A 168 3.80 2.66 9.70
CA ILE A 168 5.16 3.21 9.79
C ILE A 168 6.19 2.11 9.98
N THR A 169 5.91 1.08 10.79
CA THR A 169 6.77 -0.10 10.94
C THR A 169 7.00 -0.81 9.62
N VAL A 170 5.94 -1.15 8.88
CA VAL A 170 6.05 -1.84 7.58
C VAL A 170 6.82 -1.00 6.58
N PHE A 171 6.56 0.31 6.50
CA PHE A 171 7.30 1.19 5.61
C PHE A 171 8.74 1.41 6.04
N SER A 172 9.05 1.41 7.34
CA SER A 172 10.43 1.48 7.82
C SER A 172 11.22 0.27 7.35
N LEU A 173 10.63 -0.94 7.46
CA LEU A 173 11.22 -2.19 6.98
C LEU A 173 11.33 -2.25 5.45
N SER A 174 10.43 -1.58 4.73
CA SER A 174 10.44 -1.55 3.26
C SER A 174 11.39 -0.48 2.68
N CYS A 175 11.61 0.63 3.40
CA CYS A 175 12.37 1.78 2.88
C CYS A 175 13.82 1.83 3.37
N PHE A 176 14.11 1.21 4.52
CA PHE A 176 15.44 1.20 5.12
C PHE A 176 15.94 -0.23 5.25
N ALA A 177 17.26 -0.42 5.16
CA ALA A 177 17.89 -1.66 5.56
C ALA A 177 18.13 -1.60 7.07
N ILE A 178 17.20 -2.18 7.83
CA ILE A 178 17.22 -2.18 9.29
C ILE A 178 17.69 -3.54 9.77
N GLY A 179 18.80 -3.57 10.49
CA GLY A 179 19.23 -4.71 11.31
C GLY A 179 19.07 -4.40 12.79
N LEU A 180 19.34 -5.38 13.65
CA LEU A 180 19.19 -5.22 15.11
C LEU A 180 20.04 -4.07 15.68
N PHE A 181 21.17 -3.77 15.05
CA PHE A 181 22.16 -2.77 15.49
C PHE A 181 22.61 -1.81 14.39
N TYR A 182 21.94 -1.80 13.23
CA TYR A 182 22.32 -0.89 12.15
C TYR A 182 21.11 -0.43 11.36
N ILE A 183 21.26 0.73 10.73
CA ILE A 183 20.35 1.22 9.70
C ILE A 183 21.18 1.71 8.52
N SER A 184 20.74 1.35 7.31
CA SER A 184 21.30 1.87 6.07
C SER A 184 20.20 2.37 5.14
N PHE A 185 20.53 3.40 4.37
CA PHE A 185 19.65 3.95 3.35
C PHE A 185 19.70 3.08 2.09
N ARG A 186 18.53 2.62 1.63
CA ARG A 186 18.42 1.87 0.36
C ARG A 186 18.61 2.78 -0.85
N GLY A 187 18.15 4.02 -0.76
CA GLY A 187 18.28 5.01 -1.83
C GLY A 187 17.36 6.22 -1.61
N VAL A 188 17.54 7.26 -2.43
CA VAL A 188 16.78 8.51 -2.30
C VAL A 188 15.27 8.29 -2.52
N LEU A 189 14.89 7.42 -3.46
CA LEU A 189 13.48 7.14 -3.75
C LEU A 189 12.75 6.48 -2.58
N TYR A 190 13.40 5.53 -1.90
CA TYR A 190 12.85 4.90 -0.70
C TYR A 190 12.67 5.90 0.45
N PHE A 191 13.61 6.83 0.61
CA PHE A 191 13.47 7.92 1.57
C PHE A 191 12.28 8.84 1.23
N LEU A 192 12.11 9.19 -0.05
CA LEU A 192 10.95 9.96 -0.52
C LEU A 192 9.63 9.22 -0.31
N VAL A 193 9.62 7.89 -0.50
CA VAL A 193 8.45 7.06 -0.18
C VAL A 193 8.12 7.17 1.31
N PHE A 194 9.11 6.99 2.18
CA PHE A 194 8.91 7.10 3.63
C PHE A 194 8.41 8.49 4.04
N ALA A 195 8.98 9.56 3.48
CA ALA A 195 8.50 10.92 3.69
C ALA A 195 7.04 11.09 3.22
N GLY A 196 6.69 10.52 2.07
CA GLY A 196 5.33 10.47 1.55
C GLY A 196 4.35 9.80 2.51
N VAL A 197 4.74 8.69 3.15
CA VAL A 197 3.94 8.01 4.17
C VAL A 197 3.67 8.94 5.36
N VAL A 198 4.70 9.61 5.86
CA VAL A 198 4.56 10.57 6.97
C VAL A 198 3.57 11.68 6.60
N VAL A 199 3.67 12.23 5.39
CA VAL A 199 2.74 13.26 4.89
C VAL A 199 1.31 12.72 4.80
N VAL A 200 1.11 11.51 4.27
CA VAL A 200 -0.21 10.91 4.12
C VAL A 200 -0.86 10.64 5.49
N LEU A 201 -0.09 10.12 6.44
CA LEU A 201 -0.58 9.77 7.78
C LEU A 201 -0.75 10.96 8.71
N TYR A 202 -0.07 12.08 8.44
CA TYR A 202 -0.13 13.27 9.28
C TYR A 202 -1.59 13.72 9.54
N ARG A 203 -1.93 13.83 10.82
CA ARG A 203 -3.22 14.35 11.30
C ARG A 203 -3.03 15.51 12.24
N ASP A 204 -2.17 15.34 13.23
CA ASP A 204 -1.79 16.35 14.20
C ASP A 204 -0.39 16.06 14.76
N PRO A 205 0.30 17.07 15.34
CA PRO A 205 1.66 16.88 15.85
C PRO A 205 1.77 15.84 16.96
N LYS A 206 0.75 15.67 17.83
CA LYS A 206 0.82 14.72 18.94
C LYS A 206 0.76 13.28 18.43
N GLN A 207 -0.13 13.01 17.47
CA GLN A 207 -0.19 11.72 16.79
C GLN A 207 1.16 11.38 16.17
N LEU A 208 1.77 12.31 15.41
CA LEU A 208 3.05 12.05 14.74
C LEU A 208 4.20 11.83 15.73
N LEU A 209 4.27 12.61 16.81
CA LEU A 209 5.26 12.48 17.88
C LEU A 209 5.21 11.12 18.58
N ILE A 210 4.06 10.43 18.55
CA ILE A 210 3.90 9.10 19.12
C ILE A 210 4.16 8.04 18.04
N SER A 211 3.47 8.13 16.91
CA SER A 211 3.43 7.03 15.94
C SER A 211 4.74 6.85 15.18
N LEU A 212 5.45 7.95 14.86
CA LEU A 212 6.69 7.90 14.12
C LEU A 212 7.82 7.19 14.90
N PRO A 213 8.21 7.64 16.10
CA PRO A 213 9.24 6.94 16.86
C PRO A 213 8.80 5.53 17.28
N ALA A 214 7.53 5.33 17.68
CA ALA A 214 7.07 4.00 18.08
C ALA A 214 7.08 3.01 16.89
N GLY A 215 6.61 3.42 15.71
CA GLY A 215 6.63 2.59 14.51
C GLY A 215 8.06 2.27 14.06
N PHE A 216 8.96 3.25 14.14
CA PHE A 216 10.37 3.06 13.83
C PHE A 216 11.07 2.13 14.83
N LEU A 217 10.87 2.31 16.14
CA LEU A 217 11.41 1.39 17.17
C LEU A 217 10.88 -0.03 17.02
N LEU A 218 9.59 -0.18 16.74
CA LEU A 218 8.99 -1.49 16.49
C LEU A 218 9.60 -2.18 15.26
N SER A 219 10.06 -1.43 14.26
CA SER A 219 10.74 -2.00 13.09
C SER A 219 12.07 -2.69 13.45
N PHE A 220 12.83 -2.18 14.42
CA PHE A 220 14.04 -2.87 14.91
C PHE A 220 13.72 -4.21 15.59
N LEU A 221 12.58 -4.28 16.30
CA LEU A 221 12.15 -5.51 16.97
C LEU A 221 11.66 -6.57 15.96
N ILE A 222 11.06 -6.14 14.85
CA ILE A 222 10.51 -7.03 13.82
C ILE A 222 11.56 -7.41 12.77
N SER A 223 12.57 -6.56 12.53
CA SER A 223 13.65 -6.78 11.56
C SER A 223 14.24 -8.22 11.56
N PRO A 224 14.51 -8.88 12.70
CA PRO A 224 15.09 -10.22 12.73
C PRO A 224 14.26 -11.27 12.00
N ILE A 225 12.93 -11.16 12.07
CA ILE A 225 11.96 -12.10 11.49
C ILE A 225 11.37 -11.58 10.17
N TRP A 226 11.78 -10.40 9.72
CA TRP A 226 11.28 -9.83 8.48
C TRP A 226 11.89 -10.58 7.28
N PRO A 227 11.07 -11.20 6.42
CA PRO A 227 11.56 -12.14 5.39
C PRO A 227 12.27 -11.44 4.22
N TYR A 228 12.09 -10.13 4.06
CA TYR A 228 12.70 -9.33 3.00
C TYR A 228 13.85 -8.48 3.56
N ARG A 229 15.08 -8.95 3.42
CA ARG A 229 16.29 -8.17 3.77
C ARG A 229 16.89 -7.56 2.52
#